data_AF-A0A9D9RGN4-F1
#
_entry.id   AF-A0A9D9RGN4-F1
#
_cell.length_a   1.000
_cell.length_b   1.000
_cell.length_c   1.000
_cell.angle_alpha   90.00
_cell.angle_beta   90.00
_cell.angle_gamma   90.00
#
_symmetry.space_group_name_H-M   'P 1'
#
loop_
_entity.id
_entity.type
_entity.pdbx_description
1 polymer ?
#
loop_
_entity_poly.entity_id
_entity_poly.type
_entity_poly.pdbx_seq_one_letter_code
_entity_poly.pdbx_strand_id
1 'polypeptide(L)'
;DQLQKTADKYNAAQDQLDDADLILTQLKAEWKDKKDKGVDSLNKAHKIITEKVKNLKEMMVGKKQEKQGYGTVPTITPISIIRSASMLIMGKNTMPGTQEERVMADAATAAEKVATQVNAFFAKDWADFRKLVEATPIKKFKEVEAIK
;
A
#
# COMPACT_ATOMS: atom_id res chain seq x y z
N ASP A 1 -5.32 21.39 -12.30
CA ASP A 1 -6.72 20.95 -12.39
C ASP A 1 -7.08 20.04 -11.21
N GLN A 2 -8.35 19.97 -10.82
CA GLN A 2 -8.84 19.19 -9.66
C GLN A 2 -8.66 17.68 -9.87
N LEU A 3 -8.89 17.19 -11.09
CA LEU A 3 -8.70 15.78 -11.43
C LEU A 3 -7.23 15.36 -11.28
N GLN A 4 -6.29 16.24 -11.67
CA GLN A 4 -4.86 15.99 -11.49
C GLN A 4 -4.51 15.81 -10.01
N LYS A 5 -5.00 16.70 -9.13
CA LYS A 5 -4.79 16.58 -7.68
C LYS A 5 -5.34 15.27 -7.11
N THR A 6 -6.49 14.83 -7.60
CA THR A 6 -7.09 13.53 -7.24
C THR A 6 -6.19 12.37 -7.66
N ALA A 7 -5.67 12.40 -8.88
CA ALA A 7 -4.76 11.38 -9.40
C ALA A 7 -3.43 11.37 -8.62
N ASP A 8 -2.83 12.54 -8.36
CA ASP A 8 -1.59 12.69 -7.60
C ASP A 8 -1.74 12.12 -6.18
N LYS A 9 -2.86 12.39 -5.52
CA LYS A 9 -3.17 11.85 -4.19
C LYS A 9 -3.27 10.32 -4.20
N TYR A 10 -3.96 9.76 -5.19
CA TYR A 10 -4.06 8.30 -5.35
C TYR A 10 -2.69 7.67 -5.62
N ASN A 11 -1.91 8.26 -6.51
CA ASN A 11 -0.58 7.77 -6.88
C ASN A 11 0.37 7.82 -5.68
N ALA A 12 0.39 8.91 -4.92
CA ALA A 12 1.20 9.02 -3.72
C ALA A 12 0.90 7.92 -2.69
N ALA A 13 -0.38 7.57 -2.51
CA ALA A 13 -0.78 6.47 -1.64
C ALA A 13 -0.32 5.10 -2.18
N GLN A 14 -0.33 4.93 -3.50
CA GLN A 14 0.17 3.70 -4.15
C GLN A 14 1.69 3.58 -3.97
N ASP A 15 2.44 4.65 -4.26
CA ASP A 15 3.89 4.70 -4.15
C ASP A 15 4.35 4.35 -2.73
N GLN A 16 3.68 4.92 -1.71
CA GLN A 16 3.98 4.60 -0.32
C GLN A 16 3.80 3.11 0.01
N LEU A 17 2.75 2.46 -0.52
CA LEU A 17 2.52 1.03 -0.31
C LEU A 17 3.53 0.16 -1.06
N ASP A 18 3.97 0.59 -2.25
CA ASP A 18 5.01 -0.11 -3.02
C ASP A 18 6.38 -0.01 -2.33
N ASP A 19 6.72 1.15 -1.77
CA ASP A 19 7.91 1.34 -0.92
C ASP A 19 7.85 0.46 0.34
N ALA A 20 6.68 0.38 0.99
CA ALA A 20 6.49 -0.49 2.15
C ALA A 20 6.69 -1.97 1.80
N ASP A 21 6.15 -2.45 0.68
CA ASP A 21 6.36 -3.81 0.18
C ASP A 21 7.85 -4.11 -0.10
N LEU A 22 8.56 -3.14 -0.68
CA LEU A 22 10.00 -3.26 -0.94
C LEU A 22 10.78 -3.41 0.38
N ILE A 23 10.52 -2.55 1.37
CA ILE A 23 11.15 -2.60 2.68
C ILE A 23 10.83 -3.93 3.38
N LEU A 24 9.58 -4.39 3.35
CA LEU A 24 9.19 -5.67 3.93
C LEU A 24 9.96 -6.84 3.29
N THR A 25 10.19 -6.80 1.98
CA THR A 25 10.97 -7.83 1.27
C THR A 25 12.43 -7.83 1.72
N GLN A 26 13.05 -6.65 1.83
CA GLN A 26 14.43 -6.49 2.28
C GLN A 26 14.62 -6.96 3.73
N LEU A 27 13.74 -6.54 4.64
CA LEU A 27 13.78 -6.94 6.04
C LEU A 27 13.66 -8.45 6.21
N LYS A 28 12.73 -9.08 5.47
CA LYS A 28 12.59 -10.54 5.51
C LYS A 28 13.87 -11.24 5.05
N ALA A 29 14.54 -10.71 4.03
CA ALA A 29 15.80 -11.27 3.55
C ALA A 29 16.95 -11.10 4.56
N GLU A 30 16.98 -10.01 5.33
CA GLU A 30 18.03 -9.73 6.32
C GLU A 30 18.03 -10.73 7.49
N TRP A 31 16.86 -11.14 7.97
CA TRP A 31 16.75 -12.02 9.15
C TRP A 31 16.30 -13.45 8.88
N LYS A 32 16.06 -13.85 7.62
CA LYS A 32 15.51 -15.20 7.29
C LYS A 32 16.34 -16.38 7.84
N ASP A 33 17.67 -16.23 7.90
CA ASP A 33 18.60 -17.29 8.32
C ASP A 33 19.14 -17.08 9.75
N LYS A 34 18.63 -16.06 10.45
CA LYS A 34 19.08 -15.69 11.79
C LYS A 34 18.31 -16.49 12.84
N LYS A 35 19.01 -16.95 13.88
CA LYS A 35 18.44 -17.74 14.99
C LYS A 35 18.38 -16.95 16.31
N ASP A 36 18.42 -15.63 16.24
CA ASP A 36 18.35 -14.77 17.42
C ASP A 36 16.94 -14.79 18.02
N LYS A 37 16.83 -14.71 19.37
CA LYS A 37 15.56 -14.78 20.10
C LYS A 37 14.52 -13.73 19.66
N GLY A 38 14.95 -12.61 19.07
CA GLY A 38 14.07 -11.55 18.56
C GLY A 38 13.45 -11.83 17.17
N VAL A 39 14.00 -12.78 16.41
CA VAL A 39 13.60 -13.03 15.01
C VAL A 39 12.18 -13.59 14.91
N ASP A 40 11.74 -14.40 15.86
CA ASP A 40 10.37 -14.94 15.88
C ASP A 40 9.32 -13.83 16.03
N SER A 41 9.58 -12.86 16.90
CA SER A 41 8.71 -11.68 17.07
C SER A 41 8.67 -10.82 15.80
N LEU A 42 9.83 -10.59 15.18
CA LEU A 42 9.92 -9.87 13.91
C LEU A 42 9.15 -10.59 12.79
N ASN A 43 9.27 -11.91 12.69
CA ASN A 43 8.55 -12.70 11.69
C ASN A 43 7.02 -12.63 11.87
N LYS A 44 6.51 -12.65 13.10
CA LYS A 44 5.07 -12.52 13.37
C LYS A 44 4.56 -11.13 12.98
N ALA A 45 5.26 -10.08 13.39
CA ALA A 45 4.88 -8.71 13.07
C ALA A 45 4.96 -8.45 11.55
N HIS A 46 6.02 -8.93 10.91
CA HIS A 46 6.22 -8.85 9.46
C HIS A 46 5.06 -9.48 8.68
N LYS A 47 4.61 -10.67 9.08
CA LYS A 47 3.46 -11.34 8.45
C LYS A 47 2.20 -10.49 8.53
N ILE A 48 1.90 -9.95 9.71
CA ILE A 48 0.71 -9.11 9.95
C ILE A 48 0.77 -7.85 9.08
N ILE A 49 1.91 -7.17 9.05
CA ILE A 49 2.05 -5.91 8.29
C ILE A 49 2.02 -6.16 6.78
N THR A 50 2.64 -7.24 6.31
CA THR A 50 2.57 -7.66 4.90
C THR A 50 1.12 -7.91 4.48
N GLU A 51 0.34 -8.57 5.31
CA GLU A 51 -1.08 -8.81 5.04
C GLU A 51 -1.90 -7.51 5.00
N LYS A 52 -1.59 -6.54 5.89
CA LYS A 52 -2.21 -5.21 5.87
C LYS A 52 -1.88 -4.43 4.59
N VAL A 53 -0.61 -4.40 4.17
CA VAL A 53 -0.20 -3.74 2.91
C VAL A 53 -0.93 -4.38 1.72
N LYS A 54 -0.95 -5.73 1.66
CA LYS A 54 -1.69 -6.47 0.63
C LYS A 54 -3.17 -6.06 0.59
N ASN A 55 -3.84 -6.04 1.75
CA ASN A 55 -5.26 -5.68 1.82
C ASN A 55 -5.54 -4.24 1.38
N LEU A 56 -4.64 -3.29 1.69
CA LEU A 56 -4.75 -1.91 1.21
C LEU A 56 -4.60 -1.82 -0.31
N LYS A 57 -3.64 -2.54 -0.89
CA LYS A 57 -3.45 -2.62 -2.35
C LYS A 57 -4.67 -3.26 -3.02
N GLU A 58 -5.17 -4.37 -2.49
CA GLU A 58 -6.38 -5.04 -3.01
C GLU A 58 -7.63 -4.14 -2.93
N MET A 59 -7.76 -3.30 -1.91
CA MET A 59 -8.82 -2.30 -1.86
C MET A 59 -8.67 -1.25 -2.97
N MET A 60 -7.44 -0.82 -3.25
CA MET A 60 -7.16 0.24 -4.24
C MET A 60 -7.40 -0.20 -5.68
N VAL A 61 -7.00 -1.43 -6.02
CA VAL A 61 -7.00 -1.93 -7.41
C VAL A 61 -7.84 -3.19 -7.65
N GLY A 62 -8.43 -3.76 -6.59
CA GLY A 62 -9.10 -5.06 -6.63
C GLY A 62 -8.14 -6.23 -6.37
N LYS A 63 -8.71 -7.41 -6.14
CA LYS A 63 -7.93 -8.65 -5.98
C LYS A 63 -7.37 -9.11 -7.33
N LYS A 64 -6.12 -9.54 -7.35
CA LYS A 64 -5.52 -10.18 -8.53
C LYS A 64 -6.26 -11.48 -8.82
N GLN A 65 -6.61 -11.70 -10.09
CA GLN A 65 -7.33 -12.91 -10.53
C GLN A 65 -6.34 -14.08 -10.66
N GLU A 66 -6.52 -15.12 -9.85
CA GLU A 66 -5.60 -16.28 -9.82
C GLU A 66 -6.04 -17.44 -10.71
N LYS A 67 -7.29 -17.45 -11.18
CA LYS A 67 -7.85 -18.53 -12.02
C LYS A 67 -8.18 -18.03 -13.43
N GLN A 68 -7.61 -18.69 -14.43
CA GLN A 68 -8.02 -18.53 -15.83
C GLN A 68 -9.36 -19.27 -16.03
N GLY A 69 -10.34 -18.65 -16.71
CA GLY A 69 -11.55 -19.33 -17.18
C GLY A 69 -12.90 -18.87 -16.63
N TYR A 70 -12.94 -18.06 -15.57
CA TYR A 70 -14.17 -17.34 -15.14
C TYR A 70 -13.80 -15.90 -14.81
N GLY A 71 -14.34 -14.95 -15.59
CA GLY A 71 -14.15 -13.52 -15.37
C GLY A 71 -14.58 -13.14 -13.95
N THR A 72 -13.79 -12.30 -13.26
CA THR A 72 -14.24 -11.69 -12.02
C THR A 72 -15.47 -10.86 -12.30
N VAL A 73 -16.45 -10.88 -11.39
CA VAL A 73 -17.48 -9.84 -11.37
C VAL A 73 -16.75 -8.49 -11.31
N PRO A 74 -17.04 -7.53 -12.21
CA PRO A 74 -16.41 -6.23 -12.17
C PRO A 74 -16.60 -5.61 -10.79
N THR A 75 -15.52 -5.39 -10.06
CA THR A 75 -15.56 -4.66 -8.79
C THR A 75 -15.33 -3.18 -9.07
N ILE A 76 -16.22 -2.34 -8.57
CA ILE A 76 -15.99 -0.90 -8.57
C ILE A 76 -14.88 -0.64 -7.55
N THR A 77 -13.71 -0.29 -8.06
CA THR A 77 -12.51 0.02 -7.28
C THR A 77 -12.24 1.53 -7.32
N PRO A 78 -11.54 2.09 -6.32
CA PRO A 78 -11.13 3.49 -6.34
C PRO A 78 -10.43 3.89 -7.66
N ILE A 79 -9.54 3.04 -8.18
CA ILE A 79 -8.89 3.29 -9.46
C ILE A 79 -9.87 3.31 -10.64
N SER A 80 -10.88 2.45 -10.65
CA SER A 80 -11.88 2.44 -11.72
C SER A 80 -12.71 3.72 -11.74
N ILE A 81 -13.05 4.27 -10.57
CA ILE A 81 -13.80 5.53 -10.44
C ILE A 81 -12.96 6.68 -11.00
N ILE A 82 -11.70 6.78 -10.55
CA ILE A 82 -10.77 7.83 -10.99
C ILE A 82 -10.54 7.75 -12.51
N ARG A 83 -10.25 6.56 -13.05
CA ARG A 83 -10.03 6.38 -14.49
C ARG A 83 -11.28 6.72 -15.32
N SER A 84 -12.46 6.37 -14.83
CA SER A 84 -13.72 6.67 -15.51
C SER A 84 -13.97 8.18 -15.56
N ALA A 85 -13.72 8.89 -14.46
CA ALA A 85 -13.78 10.35 -14.43
C ALA A 85 -12.77 10.98 -15.41
N SER A 86 -11.52 10.50 -15.43
CA SER A 86 -10.50 10.99 -16.36
C SER A 86 -10.90 10.80 -17.82
N MET A 87 -11.41 9.62 -18.19
CA MET A 87 -11.86 9.36 -19.55
C MET A 87 -13.03 10.25 -19.96
N LEU A 88 -14.01 10.46 -19.08
CA LEU A 88 -15.16 11.32 -19.37
C LEU A 88 -14.74 12.77 -19.62
N ILE A 89 -13.83 13.30 -18.80
CA ILE A 89 -13.40 14.70 -18.87
C ILE A 89 -12.49 14.93 -20.08
N MET A 90 -11.53 14.04 -20.35
CA MET A 90 -10.65 14.16 -21.52
C MET A 90 -11.41 14.02 -22.85
N GLY A 91 -12.54 13.32 -22.86
CA GLY A 91 -13.36 13.13 -24.06
C GLY A 91 -14.21 14.34 -24.47
N LYS A 92 -14.22 15.43 -23.69
CA LYS A 92 -15.07 16.60 -23.94
C LYS A 92 -14.25 17.88 -24.10
N ASN A 93 -14.49 18.60 -25.20
CA ASN A 93 -13.88 19.91 -25.50
C ASN A 93 -14.73 21.10 -25.00
N THR A 94 -15.64 20.87 -24.05
CA THR A 94 -16.56 21.88 -23.53
C THR A 94 -16.41 22.02 -22.01
N MET A 95 -16.86 23.15 -21.47
CA MET A 95 -16.88 23.39 -20.02
C MET A 95 -17.64 22.25 -19.30
N PRO A 96 -17.13 21.75 -18.16
CA PRO A 96 -17.81 20.71 -17.38
C PRO A 96 -19.26 21.09 -17.05
N GLY A 97 -20.20 20.18 -17.27
CA GLY A 97 -21.57 20.29 -16.79
C GLY A 97 -21.75 19.54 -15.47
N THR A 98 -23.00 19.44 -15.02
CA THR A 98 -23.36 18.79 -13.74
C THR A 98 -22.92 17.31 -13.66
N GLN A 99 -22.84 16.61 -14.80
CA GLN A 99 -22.37 15.22 -14.83
C GLN A 99 -20.86 15.13 -14.57
N GLU A 100 -20.07 15.99 -15.21
CA GLU A 100 -18.62 16.05 -15.06
C GLU A 100 -18.25 16.46 -13.62
N GLU A 101 -18.96 17.42 -13.04
CA GLU A 101 -18.79 17.83 -11.64
C GLU A 101 -19.03 16.66 -10.67
N ARG A 102 -20.09 15.87 -10.91
CA ARG A 102 -20.39 14.70 -10.08
C ARG A 102 -19.27 13.65 -10.14
N VAL A 103 -18.82 13.28 -11.34
CA VAL A 103 -17.77 12.25 -11.46
C VAL A 103 -16.43 12.73 -10.91
N MET A 104 -16.13 14.04 -10.97
CA MET A 104 -14.96 14.62 -10.29
C MET A 104 -15.07 14.50 -8.78
N ALA A 105 -16.25 14.76 -8.20
CA ALA A 105 -16.50 14.63 -6.77
C ALA A 105 -16.40 13.17 -6.31
N ASP A 106 -16.92 12.22 -7.09
CA ASP A 106 -16.82 10.79 -6.81
C ASP A 106 -15.36 10.32 -6.83
N ALA A 107 -14.59 10.75 -7.85
CA ALA A 107 -13.16 10.45 -7.94
C ALA A 107 -12.37 11.05 -6.77
N ALA A 108 -12.65 12.30 -6.40
CA ALA A 108 -12.03 12.95 -5.26
C ALA A 108 -12.33 12.22 -3.94
N THR A 109 -13.58 11.80 -3.74
CA THR A 109 -14.00 11.01 -2.57
C THR A 109 -13.30 9.66 -2.52
N ALA A 110 -13.17 8.98 -3.66
CA ALA A 110 -12.46 7.71 -3.77
C ALA A 110 -10.97 7.86 -3.40
N ALA A 111 -10.30 8.89 -3.93
CA ALA A 111 -8.90 9.17 -3.60
C ALA A 111 -8.71 9.56 -2.13
N GLU A 112 -9.62 10.35 -1.55
CA GLU A 112 -9.58 10.75 -0.14
C GLU A 112 -9.73 9.54 0.79
N LYS A 113 -10.64 8.62 0.46
CA LYS A 113 -10.84 7.38 1.20
C LYS A 113 -9.59 6.49 1.17
N VAL A 114 -8.89 6.42 0.05
CA VAL A 114 -7.62 5.70 -0.08
C VAL A 114 -6.56 6.37 0.79
N ALA A 115 -6.34 7.67 0.61
CA ALA A 115 -5.34 8.43 1.36
C ALA A 115 -5.56 8.34 2.88
N THR A 116 -6.81 8.44 3.35
CA THR A 116 -7.15 8.32 4.77
C THR A 116 -6.74 6.97 5.34
N GLN A 117 -7.05 5.87 4.65
CA GLN A 117 -6.73 4.52 5.13
C GLN A 117 -5.24 4.22 5.08
N VAL A 118 -4.55 4.67 4.03
CA VAL A 118 -3.10 4.52 3.90
C VAL A 118 -2.38 5.34 4.97
N ASN A 119 -2.79 6.58 5.20
CA ASN A 119 -2.24 7.42 6.27
C ASN A 119 -2.48 6.82 7.66
N ALA A 120 -3.67 6.27 7.92
CA ALA A 120 -3.96 5.61 9.19
C ALA A 120 -3.07 4.37 9.43
N PHE A 121 -2.82 3.59 8.38
CA PHE A 121 -1.88 2.47 8.42
C PHE A 121 -0.46 2.94 8.75
N PHE A 122 0.04 3.97 8.06
CA PHE A 122 1.40 4.46 8.27
C PHE A 122 1.59 5.13 9.65
N ALA A 123 0.59 5.88 10.10
CA ALA A 123 0.64 6.59 11.38
C ALA A 123 0.65 5.64 12.59
N LYS A 124 0.12 4.43 12.43
CA LYS A 124 -0.05 3.48 13.53
C LYS A 124 0.67 2.16 13.28
N ASP A 125 0.14 1.33 12.39
CA ASP A 125 0.61 -0.05 12.22
C ASP A 125 2.05 -0.11 11.71
N TRP A 126 2.39 0.72 10.72
CA TRP A 126 3.76 0.83 10.22
C TRP A 126 4.71 1.42 11.26
N ALA A 127 4.28 2.46 11.97
CA ALA A 127 5.07 3.09 13.02
C ALA A 127 5.40 2.13 14.16
N ASP A 128 4.42 1.32 14.61
CA ASP A 128 4.61 0.31 15.63
C ASP A 128 5.55 -0.82 15.16
N PHE A 129 5.40 -1.26 13.90
CA PHE A 129 6.31 -2.23 13.29
C PHE A 129 7.75 -1.71 13.20
N ARG A 130 7.92 -0.46 12.74
CA ARG A 130 9.24 0.18 12.66
C ARG A 130 9.92 0.23 14.02
N LYS A 131 9.20 0.64 15.07
CA LYS A 131 9.74 0.65 16.44
C LYS A 131 10.22 -0.74 16.88
N LEU A 132 9.46 -1.79 16.56
CA LEU A 132 9.85 -3.17 16.88
C LEU A 132 11.12 -3.60 16.15
N VAL A 133 11.23 -3.30 14.84
CA VAL A 133 12.41 -3.60 14.03
C VAL A 133 13.64 -2.87 14.56
N GLU A 134 13.52 -1.58 14.87
CA GLU A 134 14.63 -0.77 15.38
C GLU A 134 15.07 -1.19 16.80
N ALA A 135 14.14 -1.66 17.63
CA ALA A 135 14.44 -2.17 18.97
C ALA A 135 15.05 -3.59 18.96
N THR A 136 15.06 -4.28 17.82
CA THR A 136 15.51 -5.67 17.70
C THR A 136 16.70 -5.78 16.73
N PRO A 137 17.88 -5.28 17.10
CA PRO A 137 19.04 -5.30 16.22
C PRO A 137 19.47 -6.75 15.90
N ILE A 138 19.56 -7.07 14.61
CA ILE A 138 20.05 -8.35 14.13
C ILE A 138 21.57 -8.37 14.24
N LYS A 139 22.14 -9.27 15.05
CA LYS A 139 23.59 -9.40 15.19
C LYS A 139 24.22 -9.81 13.85
N LYS A 140 25.18 -9.01 13.37
CA LYS A 140 25.93 -9.27 12.13
C LYS A 140 27.20 -10.08 12.37
N PHE A 141 27.78 -9.98 13.56
CA PHE A 141 29.00 -10.68 13.95
C PHE A 141 28.70 -11.75 14.99
N LYS A 142 29.45 -12.85 14.93
CA LYS A 142 29.52 -13.81 16.04
C LYS A 142 30.34 -13.18 17.17
N GLU A 143 30.04 -13.53 18.40
CA GLU A 143 30.90 -13.18 19.54
C GLU A 143 32.25 -13.90 19.36
N VAL A 144 33.34 -13.16 19.49
CA VAL A 144 34.70 -13.70 19.45
C VAL A 144 35.09 -13.99 20.89
N GLU A 145 35.22 -15.28 21.22
CA GLU A 145 35.77 -15.67 22.51
C GLU A 145 37.27 -15.34 22.55
N ALA A 146 37.71 -14.75 23.66
CA ALA A 146 39.13 -14.51 23.88
C ALA A 146 39.87 -15.86 23.96
N ILE A 147 40.90 -16.02 23.13
CA ILE A 147 41.80 -17.17 23.21
C ILE A 147 42.53 -17.08 24.56
N LYS A 148 42.38 -18.11 25.40
CA LYS A 148 43.10 -18.26 26.67
C LYS A 148 44.38 -19.04 26.46
#